data_AF-A0A945UZE6-F1
#
_entry.id   AF-A0A945UZE6-F1
#
_cell.length_a   1.000
_cell.length_b   1.000
_cell.length_c   1.000
_cell.angle_alpha   90.00
_cell.angle_beta   90.00
_cell.angle_gamma   90.00
#
_symmetry.space_group_name_H-M   'P 1'
#
loop_
_entity.id
_entity.type
_entity.pdbx_description
1 polymer ?
#
loop_
_entity_poly.entity_id
_entity_poly.type
_entity_poly.pdbx_seq_one_letter_code
_entity_poly.pdbx_strand_id
1 'polypeptide(L)'
;MTVEKNNILKGIRTSNSFSGNTTFFRRDFGTDFNNADVVIQGLPYDLGVLNRPGARFGPRSIREASCQLAWGEVWPWGFDPFDKIAVMDTGDIEYSYGNSKEFFRNTAKQTKLFQQEQSRSHSAVIIVFLQHY
;
A
#
# COMPACT_ATOMS: atom_id res chain seq x y z
N MET A 1 8.45 -16.80 27.93
CA MET A 1 9.50 -16.08 27.17
C MET A 1 9.07 -16.11 25.71
N THR A 2 8.30 -15.12 25.28
CA THR A 2 7.77 -15.06 23.91
C THR A 2 8.94 -14.68 23.01
N VAL A 3 9.37 -15.58 22.14
CA VAL A 3 10.36 -15.25 21.12
C VAL A 3 9.69 -14.24 20.20
N GLU A 4 10.07 -12.96 20.28
CA GLU A 4 9.70 -11.98 19.27
C GLU A 4 10.20 -12.53 17.93
N LYS A 5 9.28 -12.98 17.09
CA LYS A 5 9.61 -13.27 15.70
C LYS A 5 10.03 -11.93 15.10
N ASN A 6 11.31 -11.80 14.78
CA ASN A 6 11.81 -10.68 13.97
C ASN A 6 11.01 -10.64 12.68
N ASN A 7 10.04 -9.74 12.60
CA ASN A 7 9.18 -9.60 11.45
C ASN A 7 10.00 -8.95 10.33
N ILE A 8 10.28 -9.72 9.27
CA ILE A 8 11.14 -9.31 8.16
C ILE A 8 10.67 -8.03 7.48
N LEU A 9 9.38 -7.68 7.59
CA LEU A 9 8.77 -6.51 6.95
C LEU A 9 8.99 -5.20 7.73
N LYS A 10 9.49 -5.28 8.97
CA LYS A 10 9.80 -4.09 9.78
C LYS A 10 11.16 -3.48 9.40
N GLY A 11 11.36 -2.23 9.80
CA GLY A 11 12.59 -1.47 9.62
C GLY A 11 12.69 -0.71 8.30
N ILE A 12 13.73 0.11 8.17
CA ILE A 12 13.99 0.96 7.02
C ILE A 12 14.49 0.14 5.82
N ARG A 13 14.08 0.53 4.61
CA ARG A 13 14.68 0.09 3.35
C ARG A 13 15.47 1.25 2.76
N THR A 14 16.79 1.21 2.91
CA THR A 14 17.66 2.29 2.43
C THR A 14 17.92 2.14 0.94
N SER A 15 17.69 3.21 0.19
CA SER A 15 18.12 3.36 -1.21
C SER A 15 18.08 4.83 -1.58
N ASN A 16 18.88 5.24 -2.56
CA ASN A 16 18.90 6.64 -2.99
C ASN A 16 17.49 7.08 -3.42
N SER A 17 17.04 8.27 -2.99
CA SER A 17 15.68 8.74 -3.19
C SER A 17 15.22 8.77 -4.65
N PHE A 18 16.16 8.88 -5.59
CA PHE A 18 15.94 8.93 -7.04
C PHE A 18 16.07 7.56 -7.75
N SER A 19 16.34 6.47 -7.03
CA SER A 19 16.52 5.13 -7.60
C SER A 19 15.79 4.05 -6.80
N GLY A 20 15.84 2.80 -7.26
CA GLY A 20 15.26 1.65 -6.59
C GLY A 20 13.77 1.45 -6.90
N ASN A 21 13.16 0.45 -6.26
CA ASN A 21 11.76 0.11 -6.48
C ASN A 21 10.84 1.18 -5.88
N THR A 22 9.92 1.69 -6.70
CA THR A 22 8.95 2.73 -6.32
C THR A 22 7.67 2.12 -5.74
N THR A 23 7.82 1.33 -4.68
CA THR A 23 6.70 0.92 -3.82
C THR A 23 6.39 2.00 -2.79
N PHE A 24 5.21 1.91 -2.17
CA PHE A 24 4.82 2.84 -1.10
C PHE A 24 5.85 2.83 0.02
N PHE A 25 6.47 3.99 0.32
CA PHE A 25 7.54 4.14 1.31
C PHE A 25 8.67 3.09 1.19
N ARG A 26 8.97 2.66 -0.04
CA ARG A 26 9.96 1.59 -0.32
C ARG A 26 9.68 0.28 0.44
N ARG A 27 8.42 0.02 0.78
CA ARG A 27 8.02 -1.23 1.43
C ARG A 27 8.19 -2.42 0.50
N ASP A 28 8.31 -3.60 1.08
CA ASP A 28 8.49 -4.82 0.29
C ASP A 28 7.24 -5.04 -0.59
N PHE A 29 7.49 -5.40 -1.85
CA PHE A 29 6.45 -5.77 -2.80
C PHE A 29 6.19 -7.26 -2.73
N GLY A 30 4.93 -7.66 -2.61
CA GLY A 30 4.59 -9.07 -2.61
C GLY A 30 3.09 -9.32 -2.57
N THR A 31 2.71 -10.57 -2.83
CA THR A 31 1.32 -11.04 -2.71
C THR A 31 1.08 -11.81 -1.41
N ASP A 32 2.15 -12.20 -0.70
CA ASP A 32 2.08 -12.86 0.61
C ASP A 32 2.23 -11.83 1.73
N PHE A 33 1.10 -11.41 2.27
CA PHE A 33 1.00 -10.40 3.32
C PHE A 33 0.69 -11.00 4.70
N ASN A 34 0.90 -12.30 4.92
CA ASN A 34 0.57 -12.98 6.17
C ASN A 34 1.26 -12.39 7.41
N ASN A 35 2.43 -11.77 7.23
CA ASN A 35 3.20 -11.13 8.31
C ASN A 35 3.05 -9.60 8.30
N ALA A 36 2.20 -9.03 7.46
CA ALA A 36 2.00 -7.58 7.41
C ALA A 36 0.97 -7.16 8.47
N ASP A 37 1.30 -6.12 9.24
CA ASP A 37 0.33 -5.41 10.06
C ASP A 37 -0.51 -4.47 9.19
N VAL A 38 0.08 -3.94 8.12
CA VAL A 38 -0.60 -3.08 7.15
C VAL A 38 -0.33 -3.52 5.72
N VAL A 39 -1.42 -3.58 4.93
CA VAL A 39 -1.36 -3.84 3.50
C VAL A 39 -1.74 -2.58 2.74
N ILE A 40 -0.90 -2.20 1.77
CA ILE A 40 -1.14 -1.09 0.85
C ILE A 40 -1.56 -1.66 -0.50
N GLN A 41 -2.77 -1.31 -0.91
CA GLN A 41 -3.32 -1.68 -2.21
C GLN A 41 -3.79 -0.40 -2.93
N GLY A 42 -3.33 -0.20 -4.16
CA GLY A 42 -3.75 0.90 -5.02
C GLY A 42 -4.97 0.54 -5.87
N LEU A 43 -5.87 1.51 -6.03
CA LEU A 43 -7.11 1.37 -6.79
C LEU A 43 -7.12 2.39 -7.95
N PRO A 44 -6.47 2.06 -9.09
CA PRO A 44 -6.29 2.99 -10.19
C PRO A 44 -7.58 3.16 -11.02
N TYR A 45 -8.57 3.88 -10.49
CA TYR A 45 -9.88 4.02 -11.13
C TYR A 45 -10.37 5.47 -11.19
N ASP A 46 -10.81 5.90 -12.36
CA ASP A 46 -11.43 7.22 -12.59
C ASP A 46 -12.54 7.19 -13.67
N LEU A 47 -13.03 6.00 -14.06
CA LEU A 47 -14.07 5.89 -15.10
C LEU A 47 -15.42 6.50 -14.67
N GLY A 48 -15.60 6.76 -13.37
CA GLY A 48 -16.76 7.45 -12.82
C GLY A 48 -16.60 8.98 -12.72
N VAL A 49 -15.48 9.56 -13.18
CA VAL A 49 -15.25 11.01 -13.10
C VAL A 49 -15.96 11.74 -14.25
N LEU A 50 -16.63 12.85 -13.93
CA LEU A 50 -17.43 13.63 -14.89
C LEU A 50 -16.64 14.73 -15.63
N ASN A 51 -15.61 15.31 -15.00
CA ASN A 51 -14.90 16.48 -15.54
C ASN A 51 -13.43 16.19 -15.88
N ARG A 52 -12.58 16.05 -14.86
CA ARG A 52 -11.12 15.93 -15.03
C ARG A 52 -10.63 14.52 -14.69
N PRO A 53 -10.45 13.62 -15.67
CA PRO A 53 -9.87 12.31 -15.43
C PRO A 53 -8.38 12.43 -15.04
N GLY A 54 -7.83 11.38 -14.44
CA GLY A 54 -6.42 11.35 -14.00
C GLY A 54 -6.20 10.63 -12.67
N ALA A 55 -7.24 10.46 -11.85
CA ALA A 55 -7.11 9.79 -10.54
C ALA A 55 -6.63 8.33 -10.65
N ARG A 56 -6.79 7.67 -11.82
CA ARG A 56 -6.21 6.35 -12.06
C ARG A 56 -4.69 6.31 -11.94
N PHE A 57 -4.00 7.43 -12.13
CA PHE A 57 -2.55 7.54 -11.97
C PHE A 57 -2.12 7.85 -10.53
N GLY A 58 -3.08 8.19 -9.66
CA GLY A 58 -2.85 8.56 -8.26
C GLY A 58 -2.00 7.55 -7.48
N PRO A 59 -2.33 6.23 -7.49
CA PRO A 59 -1.53 5.25 -6.78
C PRO A 59 -0.05 5.26 -7.17
N ARG A 60 0.27 5.38 -8.46
CA ARG A 60 1.67 5.51 -8.93
C ARG A 60 2.30 6.79 -8.40
N SER A 61 1.65 7.94 -8.58
CA SER A 61 2.19 9.23 -8.13
C SER A 61 2.44 9.28 -6.62
N ILE A 62 1.58 8.66 -5.82
CA ILE A 62 1.75 8.58 -4.36
C ILE A 62 2.97 7.74 -4.00
N ARG A 63 3.18 6.60 -4.65
CA ARG A 63 4.37 5.77 -4.41
C ARG A 63 5.65 6.51 -4.78
N GLU A 64 5.66 7.19 -5.92
CA GLU A 64 6.79 8.03 -6.35
C GLU A 64 7.08 9.15 -5.34
N ALA A 65 6.06 9.89 -4.92
CA ALA A 65 6.20 10.97 -3.93
C ALA A 65 6.69 10.44 -2.56
N SER A 66 6.21 9.26 -2.15
CA SER A 66 6.59 8.65 -0.86
C SER A 66 8.08 8.30 -0.74
N CYS A 67 8.79 8.17 -1.87
CA CYS A 67 10.21 7.84 -1.88
C CYS A 67 11.08 8.89 -1.17
N GLN A 68 10.64 10.16 -1.13
CA GLN A 68 11.33 11.24 -0.40
C GLN A 68 11.10 11.20 1.10
N LEU A 69 10.15 10.39 1.59
CA LEU A 69 9.80 10.27 3.00
C LEU A 69 10.28 8.95 3.61
N ALA A 70 10.89 8.07 2.82
CA ALA A 70 11.25 6.70 3.21
C ALA A 70 12.65 6.54 3.83
N TRP A 71 13.33 7.64 4.17
CA TRP A 71 14.73 7.64 4.63
C TRP A 71 14.90 7.57 6.15
N GLY A 72 13.82 7.63 6.93
CA GLY A 72 13.86 7.39 8.37
C GLY A 72 12.71 8.04 9.14
N GLU A 73 13.03 8.57 10.31
CA GLU A 73 12.06 9.17 11.23
C GLU A 73 11.19 10.21 10.56
N VAL A 74 9.88 10.06 10.71
CA VAL A 74 8.92 11.02 10.16
C VAL A 74 8.78 12.15 11.16
N TRP A 75 8.95 13.39 10.73
CA TRP A 75 8.65 14.57 11.56
C TRP A 75 7.12 14.74 11.70
N PRO A 76 6.57 15.10 12.87
CA PRO A 76 7.21 15.38 14.16
C PRO A 76 7.21 14.18 15.13
N TRP A 77 7.08 12.95 14.62
CA TRP A 77 6.81 11.77 15.43
C TRP A 77 7.99 11.35 16.32
N GLY A 78 9.22 11.65 15.92
CA GLY A 78 10.43 11.30 16.67
C GLY A 78 10.71 9.79 16.73
N PHE A 79 10.12 9.03 15.80
CA PHE A 79 10.44 7.63 15.55
C PHE A 79 10.06 7.25 14.11
N ASP A 80 10.63 6.16 13.61
CA ASP A 80 10.19 5.57 12.34
C ASP A 80 8.98 4.63 12.58
N PRO A 81 7.81 4.88 11.95
CA PRO A 81 6.65 4.01 12.09
C PRO A 81 6.91 2.56 11.65
N PHE A 82 7.80 2.34 10.69
CA PHE A 82 8.10 1.03 10.12
C PHE A 82 8.95 0.15 11.04
N ASP A 83 9.56 0.70 12.09
CA ASP A 83 10.18 -0.11 13.15
C ASP A 83 9.13 -0.83 14.00
N LYS A 84 7.92 -0.27 14.08
CA LYS A 84 6.84 -0.78 14.92
C LYS A 84 5.79 -1.54 14.11
N ILE A 85 5.54 -1.12 12.88
CA ILE A 85 4.46 -1.62 12.03
C ILE A 85 5.07 -2.30 10.79
N ALA A 86 4.73 -3.57 10.59
CA ALA A 86 5.08 -4.31 9.37
C ALA A 86 4.15 -3.90 8.23
N VAL A 87 4.71 -3.36 7.14
CA VAL A 87 3.91 -2.86 6.01
C VAL A 87 4.34 -3.54 4.72
N MET A 88 3.38 -3.98 3.92
CA MET A 88 3.61 -4.57 2.60
C MET A 88 2.80 -3.84 1.53
N ASP A 89 3.41 -3.61 0.37
CA ASP A 89 2.75 -3.10 -0.83
C ASP A 89 2.36 -4.28 -1.74
N THR A 90 1.07 -4.47 -1.94
CA THR A 90 0.52 -5.55 -2.78
C THR A 90 0.21 -5.08 -4.21
N GLY A 91 0.63 -3.87 -4.59
CA GLY A 91 0.43 -3.33 -5.91
C GLY A 91 -0.98 -2.79 -6.13
N ASP A 92 -1.52 -3.01 -7.32
CA ASP A 92 -2.76 -2.38 -7.78
C ASP A 92 -3.83 -3.40 -8.14
N ILE A 93 -5.10 -3.00 -8.02
CA ILE A 93 -6.22 -3.83 -8.51
C ILE A 93 -6.22 -3.81 -10.03
N GLU A 94 -5.99 -4.97 -10.63
CA GLU A 94 -6.05 -5.15 -12.08
C GLU A 94 -7.48 -5.40 -12.57
N TYR A 95 -7.79 -4.86 -13.74
CA TYR A 95 -9.06 -5.04 -14.44
C TYR A 95 -8.90 -4.70 -15.92
N SER A 96 -9.79 -5.19 -16.78
CA SER A 96 -9.79 -4.83 -18.19
C SER A 96 -10.10 -3.36 -18.39
N TYR A 97 -9.35 -2.69 -19.26
CA TYR A 97 -9.54 -1.27 -19.54
C TYR A 97 -10.99 -0.93 -19.88
N GLY A 98 -11.56 0.09 -19.23
CA GLY A 98 -12.96 0.50 -19.43
C GLY A 98 -14.00 -0.36 -18.72
N ASN A 99 -13.63 -1.48 -18.10
CA ASN A 99 -14.58 -2.40 -17.47
C ASN A 99 -14.80 -2.09 -15.98
N SER A 100 -15.69 -1.13 -15.70
CA SER A 100 -16.06 -0.77 -14.33
C SER A 100 -16.63 -1.94 -13.51
N LYS A 101 -17.42 -2.82 -14.13
CA LYS A 101 -18.01 -3.98 -13.44
C LYS A 101 -16.93 -4.92 -12.92
N GLU A 102 -15.93 -5.19 -13.76
CA GLU A 102 -14.79 -6.01 -13.37
C GLU A 102 -13.95 -5.34 -12.29
N PHE A 103 -13.68 -4.04 -12.39
CA PHE A 103 -12.98 -3.28 -11.35
C PHE A 103 -13.63 -3.44 -9.97
N PHE A 104 -14.95 -3.20 -9.87
CA PHE A 104 -15.67 -3.32 -8.61
C PHE A 104 -15.71 -4.76 -8.10
N ARG A 105 -15.87 -5.74 -8.98
CA ARG A 105 -15.82 -7.17 -8.64
C ARG A 105 -14.46 -7.56 -8.06
N ASN A 106 -13.37 -7.17 -8.72
CA ASN A 106 -12.01 -7.50 -8.32
C ASN A 106 -11.63 -6.80 -7.01
N THR A 107 -12.03 -5.53 -6.87
CA THR A 107 -11.89 -4.77 -5.61
C THR A 107 -12.62 -5.47 -4.47
N ALA A 108 -13.89 -5.83 -4.65
CA ALA A 108 -14.68 -6.50 -3.61
C ALA A 108 -14.09 -7.88 -3.24
N LYS A 109 -13.55 -8.61 -4.22
CA LYS A 109 -12.84 -9.87 -3.98
C LYS A 109 -11.60 -9.63 -3.10
N GLN A 110 -10.79 -8.63 -3.44
CA GLN A 110 -9.57 -8.32 -2.70
C GLN A 110 -9.87 -7.87 -1.26
N THR A 111 -10.86 -6.98 -1.08
CA THR A 111 -11.27 -6.53 0.25
C THR A 111 -11.74 -7.69 1.14
N LYS A 112 -12.46 -8.66 0.57
CA LYS A 112 -12.87 -9.87 1.32
C LYS A 112 -11.67 -10.71 1.74
N LEU A 113 -10.67 -10.88 0.88
CA LEU A 113 -9.44 -11.60 1.22
C LEU A 113 -8.72 -10.90 2.38
N PHE A 114 -8.59 -9.58 2.32
CA PHE A 114 -7.97 -8.81 3.39
C PHE A 114 -8.74 -8.87 4.72
N GLN A 115 -10.08 -8.82 4.69
CA GLN A 115 -10.91 -8.96 5.89
C GLN A 115 -10.78 -10.33 6.56
N GLN A 116 -10.69 -11.40 5.75
CA GLN A 116 -10.51 -12.75 6.25
C GLN A 116 -9.16 -12.91 6.96
N GLU A 117 -8.08 -12.36 6.39
CA GLU A 117 -6.76 -12.41 7.01
C GLU A 117 -6.62 -11.47 8.22
N GLN A 118 -7.26 -10.29 8.18
CA GLN A 118 -7.33 -9.40 9.34
C GLN A 118 -7.99 -10.08 10.55
N SER A 119 -9.06 -10.85 10.32
CA SER A 119 -9.75 -11.61 11.38
C SER A 119 -8.87 -12.70 12.01
N ARG A 120 -7.80 -13.11 11.32
CA ARG A 120 -6.82 -14.11 11.79
C ARG A 120 -5.63 -13.48 12.51
N SER A 121 -5.22 -12.26 12.14
CA SER A 121 -3.89 -11.71 12.49
C SER A 121 -3.87 -10.31 13.13
N HIS A 122 -5.01 -9.64 13.38
CA HIS A 122 -5.09 -8.25 13.89
C HIS A 122 -4.50 -7.15 12.98
N SER A 123 -4.13 -7.47 11.73
CA SER A 123 -3.60 -6.52 10.75
C SER A 123 -4.63 -5.49 10.28
N ALA A 124 -4.27 -4.21 10.15
CA ALA A 124 -5.11 -3.12 9.62
C ALA A 124 -4.89 -2.89 8.11
N VAL A 125 -5.96 -2.81 7.33
CA VAL A 125 -5.86 -2.67 5.86
C VAL A 125 -6.00 -1.20 5.47
N ILE A 126 -5.02 -0.63 4.76
CA ILE A 126 -5.10 0.75 4.27
C ILE A 126 -5.32 0.75 2.76
N ILE A 127 -6.52 1.11 2.33
CA ILE A 127 -6.90 1.30 0.93
C ILE A 127 -6.67 2.77 0.59
N VAL A 128 -5.70 3.07 -0.27
CA VAL A 128 -5.39 4.46 -0.65
C VAL A 128 -6.28 4.88 -1.82
N PHE A 129 -7.28 5.72 -1.53
CA PHE A 129 -7.97 6.55 -2.52
C PHE A 129 -7.57 8.00 -2.30
N LEU A 130 -6.99 8.61 -3.33
CA LEU A 130 -6.85 10.06 -3.39
C LEU A 130 -7.52 10.54 -4.68
N GLN A 131 -8.81 10.87 -4.55
CA GLN A 131 -9.42 11.87 -5.43
C GLN A 131 -8.94 13.23 -4.91
N HIS A 132 -7.96 13.84 -5.57
CA HIS A 132 -7.71 15.27 -5.41
C HIS A 132 -8.49 16.03 -6.48
N TYR A 133 -9.30 16.98 -6.02
CA TYR A 133 -9.94 18.03 -6.81
C TYR A 133 -8.99 19.22 -6.95
#